data_AF-A0A7R9J9S4-F1
#
_entry.id   AF-A0A7R9J9S4-F1
#
_cell.length_a   1.000
_cell.length_b   1.000
_cell.length_c   1.000
_cell.angle_alpha   90.00
_cell.angle_beta   90.00
_cell.angle_gamma   90.00
#
_symmetry.space_group_name_H-M   'P 1'
#
loop_
_entity.id
_entity.type
_entity.pdbx_description
1 polymer ?
#
loop_
_entity_poly.entity_id
_entity_poly.type
_entity_poly.pdbx_seq_one_letter_code
_entity_poly.pdbx_strand_id
1 'polypeptide(L)'
;NPHLNFVYRDPENNFNRASVKGLVCRLVKVKQPHTARALEVAAGGKLYNVIVDTEVTSKKLLKRGQLQRRTTIIPLNKISGHSMNQNTIRTAEQLVGKDNVQPALSLIEYDRELRPAMEWIFGQVFICRDMATARKVTFHERIMKKSVTLDGDSVDPGGTLSGGAAAKGPNVFEEVNKLKEPEEALARKELELAVVDQEIINLARVAERFNSLKERLDLRKHEVELVRQKLQQTSHHRYQEEVDNLKESIAKLGKKVVECTNTVAGNQHKVNDLEAKLKNVKALKETQLQTAKNEMVRLEKKAEESSKQWKQREQAYTAHQSHHFILGKEAVENEKLGGSTYGRTTQDDGGQHTGCEAAIIGIPKKISSEVIPRDSMIVFDLSKSSQTDDQELADGFQQDISTCYTSNRSLGEICSFFQDRIISKNPWPPRFPKQTPPQIAFYQDF
;
A
#
# COMPACT_ATOMS: atom_id res chain seq x y z
N ASN A 1 -2.10 36.76 -33.91
CA ASN A 1 -2.11 38.21 -34.18
C ASN A 1 -2.27 39.03 -32.88
N PRO A 2 -1.43 40.06 -32.60
CA PRO A 2 -1.49 40.83 -31.36
C PRO A 2 -2.69 41.79 -31.25
N HIS A 3 -3.43 42.06 -32.33
CA HIS A 3 -4.59 42.95 -32.34
C HIS A 3 -5.91 42.28 -31.89
N LEU A 4 -5.88 40.97 -31.60
CA LEU A 4 -7.05 40.20 -31.12
C LEU A 4 -7.25 40.25 -29.60
N ASN A 5 -6.35 40.92 -28.86
CA ASN A 5 -6.43 41.12 -27.42
C ASN A 5 -6.50 42.61 -27.07
N PHE A 6 -7.51 42.99 -26.28
CA PHE A 6 -7.69 44.33 -25.74
C PHE A 6 -7.47 44.32 -24.21
N VAL A 7 -6.30 44.77 -23.80
CA VAL A 7 -5.92 44.88 -22.38
C VAL A 7 -6.05 46.34 -21.94
N TYR A 8 -6.73 46.55 -20.81
CA TYR A 8 -6.89 47.84 -20.14
C TYR A 8 -6.82 47.64 -18.62
N ARG A 9 -6.46 48.70 -17.90
CA ARG A 9 -6.59 48.79 -16.44
C ARG A 9 -7.94 49.43 -16.09
N ASP A 10 -8.56 49.02 -15.00
CA ASP A 10 -9.81 49.64 -14.53
C ASP A 10 -9.59 51.15 -14.26
N PRO A 11 -10.37 52.05 -14.91
CA PRO A 11 -10.14 53.50 -14.88
C PRO A 11 -10.62 54.19 -13.59
N GLU A 12 -11.28 53.45 -12.70
CA GLU A 12 -11.84 53.87 -11.42
C GLU A 12 -12.09 52.65 -10.52
N ASN A 13 -12.24 52.88 -9.20
CA ASN A 13 -12.60 51.82 -8.25
C ASN A 13 -14.02 51.31 -8.55
N ASN A 14 -14.25 50.01 -8.39
CA ASN A 14 -15.53 49.34 -8.67
C ASN A 14 -16.04 49.53 -10.12
N PHE A 15 -15.14 49.73 -11.09
CA PHE A 15 -15.50 49.82 -12.51
C PHE A 15 -16.21 48.57 -13.00
N ASN A 16 -17.42 48.72 -13.55
CA ASN A 16 -18.15 47.62 -14.15
C ASN A 16 -17.54 47.23 -15.51
N ARG A 17 -16.72 46.17 -15.54
CA ARG A 17 -16.09 45.67 -16.77
C ARG A 17 -17.08 45.25 -17.87
N ALA A 18 -18.34 44.92 -17.53
CA ALA A 18 -19.37 44.58 -18.53
C ALA A 18 -19.86 45.80 -19.35
N SER A 19 -19.48 47.02 -18.97
CA SER A 19 -19.60 48.21 -19.82
C SER A 19 -18.73 48.12 -21.08
N VAL A 20 -17.68 47.27 -21.06
CA VAL A 20 -16.78 47.01 -22.18
C VAL A 20 -17.18 45.70 -22.84
N LYS A 21 -17.84 45.80 -24.01
CA LYS A 21 -18.28 44.63 -24.78
C LYS A 21 -17.12 43.91 -25.46
N GLY A 22 -16.07 44.66 -25.85
CA GLY A 22 -14.84 44.12 -26.41
C GLY A 22 -14.64 44.40 -27.90
N LEU A 23 -13.71 43.68 -28.54
CA LEU A 23 -13.32 43.88 -29.94
C LEU A 23 -14.40 43.39 -30.92
N VAL A 24 -14.69 44.17 -31.97
CA VAL A 24 -15.67 43.81 -33.01
C VAL A 24 -15.40 42.42 -33.60
N CYS A 25 -14.14 42.07 -33.88
CA CYS A 25 -13.79 40.76 -34.44
C CYS A 25 -14.13 39.56 -33.53
N ARG A 26 -14.33 39.78 -32.22
CA ARG A 26 -14.73 38.74 -31.24
C ARG A 26 -16.25 38.71 -31.01
N LEU A 27 -16.95 39.77 -31.38
CA LEU A 27 -18.40 39.99 -31.18
C LEU A 27 -19.24 39.72 -32.44
N VAL A 28 -18.62 39.17 -33.49
CA VAL A 28 -19.26 38.90 -34.78
C VAL A 28 -18.97 37.46 -35.19
N LYS A 29 -20.01 36.74 -35.59
CA LYS A 29 -19.95 35.39 -36.16
C LYS A 29 -20.31 35.46 -37.65
N VAL A 30 -19.48 34.87 -38.50
CA VAL A 30 -19.71 34.79 -39.95
C VAL A 30 -20.64 33.61 -40.25
N LYS A 31 -21.73 33.83 -41.02
CA LYS A 31 -22.69 32.77 -41.37
C LYS A 31 -22.21 31.85 -42.48
N GLN A 32 -21.44 32.39 -43.42
CA GLN A 32 -20.96 31.69 -44.62
C GLN A 32 -19.43 31.78 -44.67
N PRO A 33 -18.67 30.72 -44.32
CA PRO A 33 -17.22 30.80 -44.14
C PRO A 33 -16.45 31.39 -45.34
N HIS A 34 -16.87 31.08 -46.57
CA HIS A 34 -16.26 31.62 -47.79
C HIS A 34 -16.35 33.15 -47.92
N THR A 35 -17.25 33.82 -47.18
CA THR A 35 -17.38 35.28 -47.16
C THR A 35 -16.50 35.95 -46.09
N ALA A 36 -15.83 35.19 -45.23
CA ALA A 36 -15.05 35.73 -44.10
C ALA A 36 -13.96 36.72 -44.54
N ARG A 37 -13.27 36.43 -45.66
CA ARG A 37 -12.25 37.32 -46.23
C ARG A 37 -12.84 38.65 -46.75
N ALA A 38 -13.98 38.59 -47.42
CA ALA A 38 -14.68 39.77 -47.90
C ALA A 38 -15.22 40.64 -46.75
N LEU A 39 -15.75 40.00 -45.69
CA LEU A 39 -16.19 40.67 -44.47
C LEU A 39 -15.02 41.32 -43.70
N GLU A 40 -13.84 40.69 -43.73
CA GLU A 40 -12.62 41.25 -43.16
C GLU A 40 -12.24 42.58 -43.84
N VAL A 41 -12.24 42.61 -45.18
CA VAL A 41 -11.92 43.83 -45.96
C VAL A 41 -13.08 44.85 -45.98
N ALA A 42 -14.33 44.41 -45.82
CA ALA A 42 -15.48 45.30 -45.66
C ALA A 42 -15.32 46.21 -44.43
N ALA A 43 -15.05 45.62 -43.27
CA ALA A 43 -14.81 46.34 -42.02
C ALA A 43 -13.40 46.94 -41.94
N GLY A 44 -12.38 46.23 -42.44
CA GLY A 44 -10.97 46.62 -42.37
C GLY A 44 -10.55 46.91 -40.93
N GLY A 45 -9.89 48.06 -40.72
CA GLY A 45 -9.46 48.51 -39.39
C GLY A 45 -10.58 48.59 -38.34
N LYS A 46 -11.85 48.70 -38.74
CA LYS A 46 -13.00 48.73 -37.81
C LYS A 46 -13.14 47.42 -37.01
N LEU A 47 -12.59 46.30 -37.48
CA LEU A 47 -12.59 45.02 -36.75
C LEU A 47 -11.86 45.09 -35.39
N TYR A 48 -10.87 45.98 -35.28
CA TYR A 48 -10.04 46.15 -34.09
C TYR A 48 -10.53 47.29 -33.19
N ASN A 49 -11.71 47.85 -33.49
CA ASN A 49 -12.37 48.81 -32.61
C ASN A 49 -12.99 48.07 -31.42
N VAL A 50 -13.06 48.74 -30.27
CA VAL A 50 -13.69 48.22 -29.04
C VAL A 50 -15.09 48.80 -28.91
N ILE A 51 -16.11 47.97 -28.72
CA ILE A 51 -17.47 48.40 -28.41
C ILE A 51 -17.61 48.58 -26.89
N VAL A 52 -18.25 49.67 -26.47
CA VAL A 52 -18.62 49.95 -25.06
C VAL A 52 -20.04 50.50 -24.98
N ASP A 53 -20.63 50.50 -23.78
CA ASP A 53 -21.96 51.03 -23.54
C ASP A 53 -22.13 52.53 -23.88
N THR A 54 -21.19 53.37 -23.44
CA THR A 54 -21.36 54.83 -23.37
C THR A 54 -20.10 55.61 -23.74
N GLU A 55 -20.28 56.85 -24.19
CA GLU A 55 -19.17 57.79 -24.41
C GLU A 55 -18.47 58.19 -23.09
N VAL A 56 -19.16 58.06 -21.96
CA VAL A 56 -18.58 58.20 -20.61
C VAL A 56 -17.55 57.10 -20.38
N THR A 57 -17.90 55.83 -20.62
CA THR A 57 -16.97 54.69 -20.55
C THR A 57 -15.81 54.86 -21.53
N SER A 58 -16.06 55.28 -22.79
CA SER A 58 -15.00 55.60 -23.74
C SER A 58 -14.01 56.64 -23.21
N LYS A 59 -14.50 57.74 -22.62
CA LYS A 59 -13.66 58.80 -22.04
C LYS A 59 -12.85 58.30 -20.83
N LYS A 60 -13.43 57.46 -19.98
CA LYS A 60 -12.73 56.84 -18.83
C LYS A 60 -11.58 55.95 -19.30
N LEU A 61 -11.84 55.03 -20.23
CA LEU A 61 -10.82 54.13 -20.78
C LEU A 61 -9.69 54.88 -21.51
N LEU A 62 -10.02 55.85 -22.36
CA LEU A 62 -9.01 56.63 -23.10
C LEU A 62 -8.13 57.50 -22.18
N LYS A 63 -8.65 57.99 -21.05
CA LYS A 63 -7.88 58.85 -20.10
C LYS A 63 -7.15 58.09 -19.00
N ARG A 64 -7.70 56.97 -18.51
CA ARG A 64 -7.21 56.26 -17.31
C ARG A 64 -6.99 54.76 -17.50
N GLY A 65 -7.45 54.18 -18.61
CA GLY A 65 -7.39 52.74 -18.86
C GLY A 65 -5.99 52.19 -19.20
N GLN A 66 -4.95 53.04 -19.21
CA GLN A 66 -3.55 52.66 -19.51
C GLN A 66 -3.42 51.79 -20.78
N LEU A 67 -4.12 52.20 -21.85
CA LEU A 67 -4.21 51.44 -23.10
C LEU A 67 -2.83 51.33 -23.78
N GLN A 68 -2.37 50.10 -24.00
CA GLN A 68 -1.04 49.82 -24.55
C GLN A 68 -0.87 50.18 -26.04
N ARG A 69 -1.93 50.65 -26.71
CA ARG A 69 -1.92 51.02 -28.14
C ARG A 69 -3.02 52.03 -28.47
N ARG A 70 -2.84 52.77 -29.56
CA ARG A 70 -3.90 53.59 -30.16
C ARG A 70 -5.11 52.71 -30.49
N THR A 71 -6.24 52.98 -29.84
CA THR A 71 -7.45 52.15 -29.93
C THR A 71 -8.65 53.05 -30.22
N THR A 72 -9.48 52.68 -31.19
CA THR A 72 -10.76 53.36 -31.49
C THR A 72 -11.87 52.70 -30.68
N ILE A 73 -12.67 53.50 -29.96
CA ILE A 73 -13.78 53.00 -29.14
C ILE A 73 -15.11 53.44 -29.74
N ILE A 74 -16.07 52.52 -29.83
CA ILE A 74 -17.43 52.71 -30.36
C ILE A 74 -18.42 52.71 -29.17
N PRO A 75 -18.89 53.89 -28.71
CA PRO A 75 -19.94 53.97 -27.68
C PRO A 75 -21.33 53.70 -28.28
N LEU A 76 -22.01 52.66 -27.80
CA LEU A 76 -23.34 52.26 -28.29
C LEU A 76 -24.41 53.36 -28.11
N ASN A 77 -24.31 54.18 -27.07
CA ASN A 77 -25.25 55.29 -26.82
C ASN A 77 -25.09 56.52 -27.74
N LYS A 78 -24.04 56.59 -28.58
CA LYS A 78 -23.83 57.69 -29.55
C LYS A 78 -23.61 57.23 -30.99
N ILE A 79 -23.23 55.98 -31.22
CA ILE A 79 -23.00 55.51 -32.59
C ILE A 79 -24.33 55.38 -33.34
N SER A 80 -24.41 56.00 -34.52
CA SER A 80 -25.54 55.87 -35.43
C SER A 80 -25.11 55.09 -36.67
N GLY A 81 -25.44 53.81 -36.66
CA GLY A 81 -25.44 52.97 -37.86
C GLY A 81 -26.77 53.09 -38.59
N HIS A 82 -26.75 52.81 -39.89
CA HIS A 82 -27.96 52.67 -40.70
C HIS A 82 -27.80 51.44 -41.59
N SER A 83 -28.81 50.57 -41.60
CA SER A 83 -28.92 49.47 -42.57
C SER A 83 -29.09 50.02 -44.00
N MET A 84 -28.81 49.20 -44.99
CA MET A 84 -28.93 49.59 -46.39
C MET A 84 -30.41 49.63 -46.81
N ASN A 85 -30.81 50.69 -47.52
CA ASN A 85 -32.17 50.83 -48.03
C ASN A 85 -32.58 49.63 -48.90
N GLN A 86 -33.74 49.03 -48.64
CA GLN A 86 -34.19 47.83 -49.36
C GLN A 86 -34.30 48.05 -50.87
N ASN A 87 -34.61 49.27 -51.32
CA ASN A 87 -34.64 49.64 -52.74
C ASN A 87 -33.23 49.62 -53.37
N THR A 88 -32.19 50.02 -52.63
CA THR A 88 -30.78 49.93 -53.06
C THR A 88 -30.35 48.46 -53.16
N ILE A 89 -30.73 47.62 -52.19
CA ILE A 89 -30.48 46.17 -52.22
C ILE A 89 -31.14 45.55 -53.46
N ARG A 90 -32.45 45.77 -53.67
CA ARG A 90 -33.19 45.26 -54.84
C ARG A 90 -32.61 45.73 -56.17
N THR A 91 -32.13 46.98 -56.23
CA THR A 91 -31.49 47.52 -57.43
C THR A 91 -30.16 46.82 -57.73
N ALA A 92 -29.38 46.46 -56.72
CA ALA A 92 -28.17 45.66 -56.90
C ALA A 92 -28.50 44.21 -57.31
N GLU A 93 -29.46 43.57 -56.65
CA GLU A 93 -29.95 42.21 -56.98
C GLU A 93 -30.43 42.12 -58.44
N GLN A 94 -31.08 43.17 -58.95
CA GLN A 94 -31.52 43.29 -60.35
C GLN A 94 -30.37 43.56 -61.33
N LEU A 95 -29.31 44.26 -60.91
CA LEU A 95 -28.21 44.70 -61.78
C LEU A 95 -27.18 43.58 -62.06
N VAL A 96 -26.92 42.70 -61.08
CA VAL A 96 -25.90 41.63 -61.21
C VAL A 96 -26.40 40.23 -60.83
N GLY A 97 -27.66 40.08 -60.44
CA GLY A 97 -28.22 38.82 -59.95
C GLY A 97 -27.95 38.62 -58.45
N LYS A 98 -28.98 38.15 -57.73
CA LYS A 98 -28.98 38.02 -56.26
C LYS A 98 -27.81 37.20 -55.69
N ASP A 99 -27.43 36.11 -56.35
CA ASP A 99 -26.36 35.23 -55.86
C ASP A 99 -24.96 35.87 -56.01
N ASN A 100 -24.84 36.93 -56.83
CA ASN A 100 -23.59 37.65 -57.05
C ASN A 100 -23.44 38.91 -56.18
N VAL A 101 -24.46 39.31 -55.41
CA VAL A 101 -24.39 40.49 -54.51
C VAL A 101 -25.24 40.33 -53.26
N GLN A 102 -24.62 40.48 -52.07
CA GLN A 102 -25.29 40.39 -50.77
C GLN A 102 -24.83 41.54 -49.85
N PRO A 103 -25.71 42.16 -49.05
CA PRO A 103 -25.28 43.12 -48.02
C PRO A 103 -24.37 42.47 -46.98
N ALA A 104 -23.26 43.12 -46.61
CA ALA A 104 -22.32 42.59 -45.63
C ALA A 104 -22.99 42.32 -44.27
N LEU A 105 -23.93 43.19 -43.86
CA LEU A 105 -24.70 43.04 -42.62
C LEU A 105 -25.56 41.74 -42.58
N SER A 106 -26.05 41.24 -43.73
CA SER A 106 -26.83 40.00 -43.75
C SER A 106 -26.00 38.72 -43.59
N LEU A 107 -24.70 38.77 -43.92
CA LEU A 107 -23.78 37.63 -43.85
C LEU A 107 -23.22 37.36 -42.44
N ILE A 108 -23.53 38.23 -41.47
CA ILE A 108 -23.07 38.14 -40.08
C ILE A 108 -24.18 37.95 -39.06
N GLU A 109 -23.80 37.41 -37.91
CA GLU A 109 -24.60 37.15 -36.72
C GLU A 109 -23.93 37.83 -35.51
N TYR A 110 -24.72 38.52 -34.69
CA TYR A 110 -24.26 39.38 -33.59
C TYR A 110 -25.43 39.68 -32.63
N ASP A 111 -25.12 40.05 -31.38
CA ASP A 111 -26.14 40.35 -30.38
C ASP A 111 -26.92 41.63 -30.67
N ARG A 112 -28.23 41.61 -30.37
CA ARG A 112 -29.17 42.70 -30.71
C ARG A 112 -28.77 44.07 -30.13
N GLU A 113 -28.11 44.10 -28.98
CA GLU A 113 -27.58 45.33 -28.37
C GLU A 113 -26.46 45.99 -29.20
N LEU A 114 -25.69 45.20 -29.97
CA LEU A 114 -24.56 45.68 -30.77
C LEU A 114 -25.00 46.26 -32.13
N ARG A 115 -26.29 46.14 -32.49
CA ARG A 115 -26.84 46.53 -33.78
C ARG A 115 -26.38 47.93 -34.28
N PRO A 116 -26.41 49.02 -33.49
CA PRO A 116 -25.98 50.33 -33.97
C PRO A 116 -24.50 50.38 -34.40
N ALA A 117 -23.64 49.61 -33.72
CA ALA A 117 -22.25 49.47 -34.13
C ALA A 117 -22.12 48.62 -35.41
N MET A 118 -22.80 47.48 -35.49
CA MET A 118 -22.70 46.59 -36.65
C MET A 118 -23.28 47.22 -37.93
N GLU A 119 -24.35 48.01 -37.82
CA GLU A 119 -24.89 48.83 -38.92
C GLU A 119 -23.92 49.94 -39.35
N TRP A 120 -23.13 50.52 -38.43
CA TRP A 120 -22.08 51.49 -38.77
C TRP A 120 -20.82 50.86 -39.40
N ILE A 121 -20.56 49.58 -39.14
CA ILE A 121 -19.42 48.85 -39.71
C ILE A 121 -19.77 48.23 -41.07
N PHE A 122 -20.87 47.47 -41.13
CA PHE A 122 -21.24 46.62 -42.27
C PHE A 122 -22.52 47.06 -43.01
N GLY A 123 -23.32 47.97 -42.44
CA GLY A 123 -24.64 48.33 -42.95
C GLY A 123 -24.67 49.10 -44.28
N GLN A 124 -23.53 49.60 -44.76
CA GLN A 124 -23.42 50.36 -46.02
C GLN A 124 -22.43 49.73 -47.02
N VAL A 125 -22.13 48.43 -46.88
CA VAL A 125 -21.17 47.70 -47.74
C VAL A 125 -21.84 46.49 -48.40
N PHE A 126 -21.60 46.30 -49.70
CA PHE A 126 -21.94 45.07 -50.42
C PHE A 126 -20.75 44.09 -50.45
N ILE A 127 -21.05 42.81 -50.36
CA ILE A 127 -20.16 41.72 -50.78
C ILE A 127 -20.62 41.26 -52.16
N CYS A 128 -19.70 41.24 -53.12
CA CYS A 128 -19.94 40.84 -54.51
C CYS A 128 -19.11 39.60 -54.85
N ARG A 129 -19.54 38.83 -55.84
CA ARG A 129 -18.81 37.62 -56.29
C ARG A 129 -17.42 37.95 -56.83
N ASP A 130 -17.32 38.95 -57.69
CA ASP A 130 -16.10 39.26 -58.46
C ASP A 130 -15.90 40.77 -58.63
N MET A 131 -14.75 41.16 -59.21
CA MET A 131 -14.39 42.57 -59.38
C MET A 131 -15.24 43.30 -60.45
N ALA A 132 -15.81 42.59 -61.41
CA ALA A 132 -16.65 43.18 -62.45
C ALA A 132 -18.04 43.54 -61.89
N THR A 133 -18.62 42.65 -61.10
CA THR A 133 -19.87 42.88 -60.35
C THR A 133 -19.69 43.94 -59.27
N ALA A 134 -18.58 43.92 -58.51
CA ALA A 134 -18.25 44.98 -57.55
C ALA A 134 -18.19 46.38 -58.20
N ARG A 135 -17.51 46.53 -59.34
CA ARG A 135 -17.47 47.83 -60.07
C ARG A 135 -18.83 48.25 -60.62
N LYS A 136 -19.62 47.31 -61.17
CA LYS A 136 -20.99 47.58 -61.64
C LYS A 136 -21.90 48.07 -60.52
N VAL A 137 -21.86 47.42 -59.35
CA VAL A 137 -22.68 47.77 -58.18
C VAL A 137 -22.24 49.09 -57.56
N THR A 138 -20.94 49.32 -57.34
CA THR A 138 -20.44 50.54 -56.70
C THR A 138 -20.76 51.80 -57.50
N PHE A 139 -20.51 51.82 -58.81
CA PHE A 139 -20.61 53.03 -59.64
C PHE A 139 -21.99 53.24 -60.30
N HIS A 140 -22.98 52.40 -60.02
CA HIS A 140 -24.35 52.60 -60.50
C HIS A 140 -25.03 53.72 -59.69
N GLU A 141 -25.58 54.71 -60.40
CA GLU A 141 -26.10 55.99 -59.88
C GLU A 141 -27.04 55.86 -58.67
N ARG A 142 -27.98 54.91 -58.72
CA ARG A 142 -28.98 54.68 -57.65
C ARG A 142 -28.45 53.83 -56.48
N ILE A 143 -27.16 53.48 -56.49
CA ILE A 143 -26.50 52.67 -55.47
C ILE A 143 -25.43 53.50 -54.75
N MET A 144 -24.29 53.79 -55.40
CA MET A 144 -23.17 54.55 -54.82
C MET A 144 -22.77 54.09 -53.40
N LYS A 145 -22.39 52.81 -53.28
CA LYS A 145 -21.94 52.17 -52.02
C LYS A 145 -20.64 51.40 -52.23
N LYS A 146 -19.83 51.25 -51.17
CA LYS A 146 -18.63 50.41 -51.19
C LYS A 146 -19.02 48.96 -51.47
N SER A 147 -18.30 48.31 -52.39
CA SER A 147 -18.41 46.88 -52.68
C SER A 147 -17.07 46.18 -52.43
N VAL A 148 -17.12 44.91 -52.04
CA VAL A 148 -15.93 44.07 -51.76
C VAL A 148 -16.10 42.70 -52.41
N THR A 149 -15.07 42.18 -53.07
CA THR A 149 -15.09 40.86 -53.73
C THR A 149 -14.92 39.73 -52.71
N LEU A 150 -15.28 38.49 -53.07
CA LEU A 150 -15.02 37.31 -52.22
C LEU A 150 -13.52 37.14 -51.90
N ASP A 151 -12.65 37.45 -52.86
CA ASP A 151 -11.19 37.40 -52.73
C ASP A 151 -10.62 38.52 -51.82
N GLY A 152 -11.38 39.58 -51.60
CA GLY A 152 -11.03 40.71 -50.73
C GLY A 152 -10.46 41.94 -51.44
N ASP A 153 -10.73 42.13 -52.72
CA ASP A 153 -10.58 43.45 -53.37
C ASP A 153 -11.75 44.36 -52.97
N SER A 154 -11.57 45.68 -53.03
CA SER A 154 -12.63 46.63 -52.72
C SER A 154 -12.70 47.80 -53.70
N VAL A 155 -13.93 48.28 -53.90
CA VAL A 155 -14.30 49.36 -54.81
C VAL A 155 -15.16 50.37 -54.03
N ASP A 156 -14.63 51.58 -53.84
CA ASP A 156 -15.33 52.66 -53.15
C ASP A 156 -15.95 53.67 -54.13
N PRO A 157 -17.18 54.17 -53.89
CA PRO A 157 -17.81 55.15 -54.77
C PRO A 157 -17.05 56.48 -54.87
N GLY A 158 -16.15 56.79 -53.92
CA GLY A 158 -15.19 57.89 -54.03
C GLY A 158 -14.11 57.71 -55.11
N GLY A 159 -14.15 56.63 -55.90
CA GLY A 159 -13.22 56.34 -56.99
C GLY A 159 -12.01 55.49 -56.58
N THR A 160 -11.85 55.18 -55.29
CA THR A 160 -10.76 54.34 -54.80
C THR A 160 -10.96 52.87 -55.15
N LEU A 161 -9.93 52.28 -55.78
CA LEU A 161 -9.77 50.85 -55.94
C LEU A 161 -8.72 50.35 -54.95
N SER A 162 -8.89 49.16 -54.38
CA SER A 162 -7.84 48.52 -53.56
C SER A 162 -7.93 47.01 -53.70
N GLY A 163 -6.90 46.43 -54.30
CA GLY A 163 -6.80 45.01 -54.63
C GLY A 163 -5.35 44.63 -54.95
N GLY A 164 -5.07 43.34 -55.13
CA GLY A 164 -3.71 42.87 -55.38
C GLY A 164 -3.54 41.36 -55.23
N ALA A 165 -2.31 40.90 -54.94
CA ALA A 165 -2.07 39.49 -54.66
C ALA A 165 -2.85 39.04 -53.42
N ALA A 166 -3.73 38.04 -53.58
CA ALA A 166 -4.54 37.52 -52.50
C ALA A 166 -3.69 37.09 -51.29
N ALA A 167 -4.08 37.55 -50.09
CA ALA A 167 -3.32 37.33 -48.86
C ALA A 167 -3.30 35.83 -48.51
N LYS A 168 -2.14 35.18 -48.70
CA LYS A 168 -1.94 33.75 -48.42
C LYS A 168 -1.78 33.51 -46.92
N GLY A 169 -2.88 33.60 -46.17
CA GLY A 169 -2.93 33.35 -44.74
C GLY A 169 -4.37 33.24 -44.22
N PRO A 170 -4.56 32.77 -42.97
CA PRO A 170 -5.88 32.71 -42.35
C PRO A 170 -6.45 34.13 -42.15
N ASN A 171 -7.74 34.30 -42.37
CA ASN A 171 -8.42 35.56 -42.07
C ASN A 171 -8.63 35.75 -40.55
N VAL A 172 -8.94 36.98 -40.14
CA VAL A 172 -9.13 37.35 -38.72
C VAL A 172 -10.20 36.50 -38.02
N PHE A 173 -11.26 36.09 -38.72
CA PHE A 173 -12.32 35.28 -38.13
C PHE A 173 -11.89 33.83 -37.89
N GLU A 174 -11.00 33.28 -38.72
CA GLU A 174 -10.34 31.99 -38.48
C GLU A 174 -9.35 32.06 -37.30
N GLU A 175 -8.56 33.13 -37.18
CA GLU A 175 -7.71 33.32 -35.99
C GLU A 175 -8.57 33.38 -34.71
N VAL A 176 -9.66 34.15 -34.71
CA VAL A 176 -10.56 34.27 -33.55
C VAL A 176 -11.27 32.95 -33.24
N ASN A 177 -11.73 32.19 -34.24
CA ASN A 177 -12.36 30.90 -33.99
C ASN A 177 -11.38 29.87 -33.41
N LYS A 178 -10.09 29.88 -33.83
CA LYS A 178 -9.04 29.04 -33.25
C LYS A 178 -8.68 29.39 -31.80
N LEU A 179 -9.03 30.59 -31.32
CA LEU A 179 -8.82 31.00 -29.92
C LEU A 179 -9.94 30.56 -28.98
N LYS A 180 -11.15 30.26 -29.47
CA LYS A 180 -12.29 29.91 -28.61
C LYS A 180 -12.07 28.64 -27.79
N GLU A 181 -11.66 27.55 -28.44
CA GLU A 181 -11.40 26.27 -27.77
C GLU A 181 -10.36 26.37 -26.63
N PRO A 182 -9.15 26.96 -26.82
CA PRO A 182 -8.20 27.13 -25.73
C PRO A 182 -8.64 28.17 -24.68
N GLU A 183 -9.39 29.21 -25.03
CA GLU A 183 -9.94 30.16 -24.05
C GLU A 183 -11.02 29.52 -23.17
N GLU A 184 -11.91 28.70 -23.76
CA GLU A 184 -12.87 27.90 -22.98
C GLU A 184 -12.19 26.82 -22.14
N ALA A 185 -11.13 26.19 -22.66
CA ALA A 185 -10.34 25.21 -21.90
C ALA A 185 -9.63 25.86 -20.70
N LEU A 186 -9.10 27.07 -20.87
CA LEU A 186 -8.54 27.88 -19.80
C LEU A 186 -9.60 28.23 -18.75
N ALA A 187 -10.75 28.78 -19.16
CA ALA A 187 -11.83 29.13 -18.23
C ALA A 187 -12.37 27.91 -17.45
N ARG A 188 -12.44 26.73 -18.07
CA ARG A 188 -12.75 25.47 -17.37
C ARG A 188 -11.69 25.11 -16.33
N LYS A 189 -10.41 25.29 -16.64
CA LYS A 189 -9.29 24.99 -15.71
C LYS A 189 -9.10 26.04 -14.61
N GLU A 190 -9.42 27.30 -14.86
CA GLU A 190 -9.47 28.34 -13.83
C GLU A 190 -10.58 28.06 -12.80
N LEU A 191 -11.75 27.60 -13.26
CA LEU A 191 -12.85 27.17 -12.38
C LEU A 191 -12.48 25.91 -11.56
N GLU A 192 -11.86 24.91 -12.21
CA GLU A 192 -11.37 23.69 -11.56
C GLU A 192 -10.32 24.01 -10.46
N LEU A 193 -9.36 24.90 -10.77
CA LEU A 193 -8.37 25.37 -9.82
C LEU A 193 -9.01 26.09 -8.62
N ALA A 194 -9.98 26.98 -8.88
CA ALA A 194 -10.67 27.71 -7.81
C ALA A 194 -11.47 26.78 -6.87
N VAL A 195 -11.99 25.65 -7.36
CA VAL A 195 -12.60 24.61 -6.51
C VAL A 195 -11.55 23.89 -5.66
N VAL A 196 -10.41 23.50 -6.25
CA VAL A 196 -9.31 22.84 -5.53
C VAL A 196 -8.70 23.76 -4.47
N ASP A 197 -8.51 25.05 -4.75
CA ASP A 197 -8.02 26.02 -3.76
C ASP A 197 -8.98 26.16 -2.56
N GLN A 198 -10.30 26.15 -2.81
CA GLN A 198 -11.30 26.13 -1.72
C GLN A 198 -11.27 24.82 -0.93
N GLU A 199 -11.03 23.67 -1.57
CA GLU A 199 -10.86 22.40 -0.87
C GLU A 199 -9.59 22.40 0.01
N ILE A 200 -8.47 22.94 -0.50
CA ILE A 200 -7.22 23.11 0.27
C ILE A 200 -7.43 24.00 1.50
N ILE A 201 -8.12 25.14 1.35
CA ILE A 201 -8.47 26.03 2.48
C ILE A 201 -9.33 25.31 3.52
N ASN A 202 -10.28 24.48 3.08
CA ASN A 202 -11.11 23.68 3.98
C ASN A 202 -10.32 22.59 4.70
N LEU A 203 -9.44 21.87 3.99
CA LEU A 203 -8.57 20.84 4.55
C LEU A 203 -7.57 21.42 5.57
N ALA A 204 -6.98 22.58 5.30
CA ALA A 204 -6.08 23.26 6.24
C ALA A 204 -6.79 23.56 7.58
N ARG A 205 -8.02 24.08 7.52
CA ARG A 205 -8.86 24.33 8.71
C ARG A 205 -9.26 23.04 9.46
N VAL A 206 -9.36 21.90 8.78
CA VAL A 206 -9.58 20.60 9.42
C VAL A 206 -8.30 20.07 10.07
N ALA A 207 -7.14 20.24 9.42
CA ALA A 207 -5.83 19.84 9.97
C ALA A 207 -5.46 20.63 11.24
N GLU A 208 -5.73 21.93 11.27
CA GLU A 208 -5.55 22.79 12.46
C GLU A 208 -6.41 22.32 13.65
N ARG A 209 -7.68 21.99 13.39
CA ARG A 209 -8.59 21.39 14.38
C ARG A 209 -8.12 20.01 14.85
N PHE A 210 -7.59 19.19 13.95
CA PHE A 210 -7.04 17.88 14.29
C PHE A 210 -5.80 18.03 15.19
N ASN A 211 -4.86 18.92 14.86
CA ASN A 211 -3.66 19.15 15.65
C ASN A 211 -3.98 19.64 17.07
N SER A 212 -4.85 20.65 17.21
CA SER A 212 -5.27 21.16 18.53
C SER A 212 -6.07 20.13 19.35
N LEU A 213 -6.81 19.21 18.72
CA LEU A 213 -7.42 18.07 19.41
C LEU A 213 -6.40 16.99 19.79
N LYS A 214 -5.38 16.75 18.96
CA LYS A 214 -4.29 15.80 19.24
C LYS A 214 -3.44 16.27 20.42
N GLU A 215 -3.02 17.53 20.45
CA GLU A 215 -2.29 18.13 21.57
C GLU A 215 -3.06 17.99 22.88
N ARG A 216 -4.36 18.33 22.86
CA ARG A 216 -5.25 18.15 24.02
C ARG A 216 -5.37 16.68 24.44
N LEU A 217 -5.44 15.74 23.50
CA LEU A 217 -5.50 14.30 23.78
C LEU A 217 -4.19 13.81 24.41
N ASP A 218 -3.04 14.22 23.88
CA ASP A 218 -1.73 13.78 24.34
C ASP A 218 -1.39 14.38 25.72
N LEU A 219 -1.81 15.63 26.00
CA LEU A 219 -1.82 16.20 27.36
C LEU A 219 -2.67 15.38 28.34
N ARG A 220 -3.93 15.05 27.99
CA ARG A 220 -4.80 14.25 28.86
C ARG A 220 -4.29 12.81 29.07
N LYS A 221 -3.63 12.20 28.08
CA LYS A 221 -2.93 10.91 28.28
C LYS A 221 -1.82 11.03 29.33
N HIS A 222 -1.01 12.10 29.25
CA HIS A 222 0.08 12.31 30.19
C HIS A 222 -0.43 12.59 31.63
N GLU A 223 -1.52 13.36 31.77
CA GLU A 223 -2.20 13.53 33.08
C GLU A 223 -2.69 12.20 33.66
N VAL A 224 -3.33 11.35 32.86
CA VAL A 224 -3.83 10.03 33.29
C VAL A 224 -2.68 9.12 33.73
N GLU A 225 -1.57 9.12 32.98
CA GLU A 225 -0.39 8.33 33.33
C GLU A 225 0.30 8.87 34.61
N LEU A 226 0.39 10.18 34.78
CA LEU A 226 0.90 10.80 36.01
C LEU A 226 0.02 10.47 37.24
N VAL A 227 -1.31 10.43 37.06
CA VAL A 227 -2.25 9.99 38.11
C VAL A 227 -2.09 8.49 38.39
N ARG A 228 -1.88 7.66 37.36
CA ARG A 228 -1.64 6.21 37.50
C ARG A 228 -0.35 5.92 38.28
N GLN A 229 0.74 6.60 37.96
CA GLN A 229 2.01 6.46 38.67
C GLN A 229 1.91 6.91 40.13
N LYS A 230 1.22 8.03 40.39
CA LYS A 230 0.91 8.47 41.76
C LYS A 230 0.06 7.45 42.53
N LEU A 231 -0.93 6.83 41.88
CA LEU A 231 -1.74 5.77 42.47
C LEU A 231 -0.88 4.54 42.81
N GLN A 232 0.01 4.11 41.90
CA GLN A 232 0.94 3.00 42.12
C GLN A 232 1.92 3.26 43.28
N GLN A 233 2.31 4.51 43.49
CA GLN A 233 3.16 4.90 44.63
C GLN A 233 2.40 4.92 45.98
N THR A 234 1.06 4.86 45.99
CA THR A 234 0.32 4.79 47.26
C THR A 234 0.53 3.46 47.98
N SER A 235 0.57 3.51 49.32
CA SER A 235 0.57 2.32 50.16
C SER A 235 -0.63 1.40 49.89
N HIS A 236 -1.82 1.97 49.67
CA HIS A 236 -3.01 1.18 49.33
C HIS A 236 -2.87 0.37 48.04
N HIS A 237 -2.28 0.91 46.97
CA HIS A 237 -2.07 0.13 45.74
C HIS A 237 -1.07 -1.01 45.96
N ARG A 238 0.03 -0.74 46.66
CA ARG A 238 1.03 -1.75 47.03
C ARG A 238 0.45 -2.87 47.88
N TYR A 239 -0.36 -2.54 48.89
CA TYR A 239 -1.06 -3.55 49.71
C TYR A 239 -2.11 -4.32 48.92
N GLN A 240 -2.80 -3.70 47.96
CA GLN A 240 -3.74 -4.38 47.08
C GLN A 240 -3.03 -5.40 46.18
N GLU A 241 -1.92 -5.00 45.56
CA GLU A 241 -1.07 -5.87 44.73
C GLU A 241 -0.47 -7.02 45.55
N GLU A 242 0.00 -6.76 46.78
CA GLU A 242 0.46 -7.79 47.71
C GLU A 242 -0.67 -8.77 48.09
N VAL A 243 -1.86 -8.27 48.40
CA VAL A 243 -3.05 -9.07 48.70
C VAL A 243 -3.47 -9.94 47.51
N ASP A 244 -3.41 -9.43 46.27
CA ASP A 244 -3.78 -10.20 45.08
C ASP A 244 -2.71 -11.24 44.69
N ASN A 245 -1.43 -10.93 44.85
CA ASN A 245 -0.33 -11.90 44.75
C ASN A 245 -0.45 -13.01 45.83
N LEU A 246 -0.87 -12.66 47.04
CA LEU A 246 -1.15 -13.64 48.11
C LEU A 246 -2.37 -14.52 47.76
N LYS A 247 -3.46 -13.96 47.22
CA LYS A 247 -4.60 -14.76 46.72
C LYS A 247 -4.20 -15.75 45.63
N GLU A 248 -3.40 -15.31 44.65
CA GLU A 248 -2.85 -16.21 43.64
C GLU A 248 -1.98 -17.31 44.24
N SER A 249 -1.13 -16.95 45.21
CA SER A 249 -0.24 -17.90 45.89
C SER A 249 -1.03 -18.94 46.69
N ILE A 250 -2.10 -18.52 47.39
CA ILE A 250 -3.04 -19.39 48.08
C ILE A 250 -3.75 -20.31 47.09
N ALA A 251 -4.21 -19.81 45.93
CA ALA A 251 -4.85 -20.64 44.90
C ALA A 251 -3.87 -21.65 44.27
N LYS A 252 -2.61 -21.26 44.05
CA LYS A 252 -1.53 -22.13 43.56
C LYS A 252 -1.18 -23.22 44.59
N LEU A 253 -1.09 -22.86 45.87
CA LEU A 253 -0.86 -23.80 46.98
C LEU A 253 -2.04 -24.75 47.19
N GLY A 254 -3.28 -24.25 47.13
CA GLY A 254 -4.49 -25.08 47.24
C GLY A 254 -4.58 -26.15 46.17
N LYS A 255 -4.22 -25.83 44.92
CA LYS A 255 -4.09 -26.82 43.83
C LYS A 255 -3.03 -27.88 44.15
N LYS A 256 -1.85 -27.49 44.63
CA LYS A 256 -0.80 -28.42 45.06
C LYS A 256 -1.22 -29.30 46.24
N VAL A 257 -2.00 -28.78 47.19
CA VAL A 257 -2.54 -29.59 48.30
C VAL A 257 -3.47 -30.68 47.76
N VAL A 258 -4.39 -30.35 46.85
CA VAL A 258 -5.29 -31.34 46.21
C VAL A 258 -4.51 -32.39 45.41
N GLU A 259 -3.50 -31.97 44.65
CA GLU A 259 -2.60 -32.86 43.90
C GLU A 259 -1.82 -33.80 44.82
N CYS A 260 -1.26 -33.29 45.92
CA CYS A 260 -0.59 -34.09 46.94
C CYS A 260 -1.55 -35.05 47.65
N THR A 261 -2.76 -34.64 48.03
CA THR A 261 -3.74 -35.53 48.68
C THR A 261 -4.19 -36.65 47.75
N ASN A 262 -4.40 -36.35 46.46
CA ASN A 262 -4.71 -37.37 45.44
C ASN A 262 -3.55 -38.34 45.24
N THR A 263 -2.31 -37.83 45.26
CA THR A 263 -1.09 -38.64 45.18
C THR A 263 -0.91 -39.55 46.39
N VAL A 264 -1.17 -39.04 47.61
CA VAL A 264 -1.15 -39.82 48.85
C VAL A 264 -2.23 -40.90 48.83
N ALA A 265 -3.47 -40.57 48.46
CA ALA A 265 -4.56 -41.55 48.34
C ALA A 265 -4.24 -42.64 47.30
N GLY A 266 -3.76 -42.25 46.12
CA GLY A 266 -3.33 -43.19 45.07
C GLY A 266 -2.14 -44.06 45.47
N ASN A 267 -1.23 -43.55 46.29
CA ASN A 267 -0.13 -44.34 46.85
C ASN A 267 -0.58 -45.25 48.01
N GLN A 268 -1.52 -44.83 48.85
CA GLN A 268 -2.13 -45.68 49.88
C GLN A 268 -2.89 -46.85 49.23
N HIS A 269 -3.62 -46.62 48.13
CA HIS A 269 -4.21 -47.71 47.34
C HIS A 269 -3.14 -48.70 46.83
N LYS A 270 -2.01 -48.23 46.30
CA LYS A 270 -0.88 -49.09 45.89
C LYS A 270 -0.29 -49.88 47.06
N VAL A 271 -0.17 -49.27 48.24
CA VAL A 271 0.30 -49.96 49.47
C VAL A 271 -0.67 -51.07 49.84
N ASN A 272 -1.98 -50.78 49.93
CA ASN A 272 -3.01 -51.76 50.25
C ASN A 272 -3.05 -52.93 49.23
N ASP A 273 -2.91 -52.63 47.94
CA ASP A 273 -2.80 -53.61 46.86
C ASP A 273 -1.54 -54.50 46.99
N LEU A 274 -0.41 -53.90 47.37
CA LEU A 274 0.85 -54.62 47.58
C LEU A 274 0.80 -55.49 48.84
N GLU A 275 0.15 -55.04 49.91
CA GLU A 275 -0.11 -55.84 51.11
C GLU A 275 -1.05 -57.02 50.83
N ALA A 276 -2.12 -56.80 50.05
CA ALA A 276 -3.00 -57.88 49.60
C ALA A 276 -2.25 -58.90 48.74
N LYS A 277 -1.41 -58.44 47.79
CA LYS A 277 -0.52 -59.31 46.99
C LYS A 277 0.49 -60.05 47.88
N LEU A 278 1.09 -59.40 48.89
CA LEU A 278 2.04 -60.02 49.82
C LEU A 278 1.37 -61.09 50.69
N LYS A 279 0.14 -60.85 51.14
CA LYS A 279 -0.69 -61.82 51.87
C LYS A 279 -1.02 -63.03 51.00
N ASN A 280 -1.38 -62.81 49.74
CA ASN A 280 -1.62 -63.88 48.76
C ASN A 280 -0.34 -64.68 48.45
N VAL A 281 0.81 -64.03 48.28
CA VAL A 281 2.12 -64.70 48.10
C VAL A 281 2.49 -65.54 49.33
N LYS A 282 2.26 -65.05 50.55
CA LYS A 282 2.46 -65.84 51.78
C LYS A 282 1.55 -67.08 51.81
N ALA A 283 0.26 -66.93 51.50
CA ALA A 283 -0.67 -68.06 51.42
C ALA A 283 -0.28 -69.08 50.34
N LEU A 284 0.13 -68.61 49.15
CA LEU A 284 0.61 -69.47 48.06
C LEU A 284 1.86 -70.25 48.49
N LYS A 285 2.82 -69.58 49.14
CA LYS A 285 4.06 -70.19 49.63
C LYS A 285 3.80 -71.21 50.74
N GLU A 286 2.87 -70.96 51.65
CA GLU A 286 2.48 -71.92 52.70
C GLU A 286 1.82 -73.17 52.10
N THR A 287 0.92 -73.00 51.12
CA THR A 287 0.31 -74.14 50.41
C THR A 287 1.34 -74.95 49.61
N GLN A 288 2.28 -74.28 48.92
CA GLN A 288 3.38 -74.94 48.21
C GLN A 288 4.30 -75.71 49.19
N LEU A 289 4.61 -75.12 50.36
CA LEU A 289 5.41 -75.75 51.40
C LEU A 289 4.72 -77.01 51.95
N GLN A 290 3.40 -77.00 52.11
CA GLN A 290 2.65 -78.18 52.54
C GLN A 290 2.55 -79.27 51.47
N THR A 291 2.39 -78.92 50.18
CA THR A 291 2.48 -79.92 49.11
C THR A 291 3.88 -80.55 49.05
N ALA A 292 4.95 -79.77 49.23
CA ALA A 292 6.32 -80.27 49.27
C ALA A 292 6.59 -81.17 50.49
N LYS A 293 6.06 -80.80 51.68
CA LYS A 293 6.11 -81.66 52.89
C LYS A 293 5.38 -82.99 52.69
N ASN A 294 4.19 -82.96 52.08
CA ASN A 294 3.42 -84.18 51.80
C ASN A 294 4.12 -85.09 50.78
N GLU A 295 4.84 -84.54 49.81
CA GLU A 295 5.73 -85.32 48.93
C GLU A 295 6.94 -85.89 49.67
N MET A 296 7.58 -85.11 50.56
CA MET A 296 8.68 -85.59 51.41
C MET A 296 8.27 -86.78 52.26
N VAL A 297 7.14 -86.71 52.97
CA VAL A 297 6.62 -87.83 53.78
C VAL A 297 6.27 -89.05 52.91
N ARG A 298 5.82 -88.85 51.67
CA ARG A 298 5.59 -89.93 50.70
C ARG A 298 6.90 -90.59 50.25
N LEU A 299 7.99 -89.83 50.15
CA LEU A 299 9.33 -90.34 49.82
C LEU A 299 9.99 -91.02 51.01
N GLU A 300 9.88 -90.48 52.22
CA GLU A 300 10.36 -91.09 53.47
C GLU A 300 9.73 -92.46 53.69
N LYS A 301 8.40 -92.61 53.53
CA LYS A 301 7.75 -93.92 53.64
C LYS A 301 8.30 -94.95 52.66
N LYS A 302 8.58 -94.55 51.40
CA LYS A 302 9.22 -95.43 50.42
C LYS A 302 10.66 -95.80 50.82
N ALA A 303 11.40 -94.86 51.41
CA ALA A 303 12.76 -95.11 51.92
C ALA A 303 12.74 -96.04 53.15
N GLU A 304 11.78 -95.90 54.07
CA GLU A 304 11.59 -96.82 55.19
C GLU A 304 11.16 -98.23 54.75
N GLU A 305 10.28 -98.35 53.76
CA GLU A 305 9.90 -99.64 53.17
C GLU A 305 11.14 -100.38 52.65
N SER A 306 12.00 -99.66 51.91
CA SER A 306 13.28 -100.16 51.40
C SER A 306 14.28 -100.50 52.52
N SER A 307 14.37 -99.66 53.56
CA SER A 307 15.24 -99.88 54.72
C SER A 307 14.82 -101.10 55.56
N LYS A 308 13.52 -101.37 55.67
CA LYS A 308 12.99 -102.59 56.31
C LYS A 308 13.34 -103.85 55.52
N GLN A 309 13.22 -103.80 54.19
CA GLN A 309 13.68 -104.88 53.30
C GLN A 309 15.20 -105.13 53.41
N TRP A 310 16.00 -104.07 53.59
CA TRP A 310 17.44 -104.19 53.84
C TRP A 310 17.75 -104.91 55.17
N LYS A 311 17.16 -104.44 56.27
CA LYS A 311 17.43 -104.99 57.62
C LYS A 311 17.02 -106.46 57.78
N GLN A 312 15.99 -106.92 57.05
CA GLN A 312 15.62 -108.34 57.03
C GLN A 312 16.72 -109.22 56.38
N ARG A 313 17.44 -108.72 55.37
CA ARG A 313 18.58 -109.43 54.77
C ARG A 313 19.79 -109.45 55.71
N GLU A 314 20.02 -108.36 56.42
CA GLU A 314 21.13 -108.20 57.38
C GLU A 314 21.01 -109.13 58.60
N GLN A 315 19.79 -109.37 59.08
CA GLN A 315 19.52 -110.34 60.16
C GLN A 315 19.66 -111.80 59.69
N ALA A 316 19.31 -112.11 58.43
CA ALA A 316 19.55 -113.44 57.87
C ALA A 316 21.05 -113.76 57.74
N TYR A 317 21.88 -112.76 57.43
CA TYR A 317 23.33 -112.91 57.32
C TYR A 317 24.01 -113.20 58.67
N THR A 318 23.62 -112.48 59.73
CA THR A 318 24.23 -112.63 61.07
C THR A 318 23.84 -113.95 61.75
N ALA A 319 22.62 -114.46 61.54
CA ALA A 319 22.24 -115.81 61.96
C ALA A 319 23.08 -116.92 61.30
N HIS A 320 23.58 -116.68 60.09
CA HIS A 320 24.42 -117.63 59.37
C HIS A 320 25.86 -117.71 59.91
N GLN A 321 26.36 -116.62 60.52
CA GLN A 321 27.70 -116.55 61.10
C GLN A 321 27.78 -117.20 62.50
N SER A 322 26.77 -117.02 63.36
CA SER A 322 26.77 -117.59 64.72
C SER A 322 26.78 -119.13 64.69
N HIS A 323 26.08 -119.73 63.73
CA HIS A 323 26.05 -121.19 63.52
C HIS A 323 27.42 -121.77 63.12
N HIS A 324 28.33 -120.94 62.57
CA HIS A 324 29.67 -121.35 62.16
C HIS A 324 30.70 -121.25 63.31
N PHE A 325 30.38 -120.53 64.39
CA PHE A 325 31.30 -120.32 65.52
C PHE A 325 31.22 -121.44 66.57
N ILE A 326 30.02 -122.02 66.80
CA ILE A 326 29.81 -123.05 67.84
C ILE A 326 30.49 -124.38 67.48
N LEU A 327 30.46 -124.78 66.20
CA LEU A 327 31.06 -126.04 65.73
C LEU A 327 32.60 -126.06 65.73
N GLY A 328 33.26 -124.94 66.04
CA GLY A 328 34.72 -124.82 65.97
C GLY A 328 35.50 -125.27 67.21
N LYS A 329 34.83 -125.72 68.29
CA LYS A 329 35.47 -125.97 69.60
C LYS A 329 35.62 -127.43 70.04
N GLU A 330 35.09 -128.39 69.29
CA GLU A 330 35.10 -129.82 69.64
C GLU A 330 35.95 -130.67 68.68
N ALA A 331 36.99 -130.07 68.08
CA ALA A 331 37.88 -130.72 67.11
C ALA A 331 39.37 -130.58 67.50
N VAL A 332 39.77 -131.34 68.53
CA VAL A 332 41.18 -131.64 68.85
C VAL A 332 41.29 -133.17 68.91
N GLU A 333 42.41 -133.72 68.43
CA GLU A 333 42.65 -135.16 68.23
C GLU A 333 41.82 -135.85 67.13
N ASN A 334 42.00 -135.43 65.86
CA ASN A 334 42.70 -136.31 64.90
C ASN A 334 43.13 -135.68 63.55
N GLU A 335 44.23 -136.25 63.05
CA GLU A 335 44.83 -136.29 61.71
C GLU A 335 44.37 -135.42 60.49
N LYS A 336 45.39 -134.74 59.91
CA LYS A 336 45.82 -134.75 58.48
C LYS A 336 45.09 -133.97 57.35
N LEU A 337 45.95 -133.27 56.60
CA LEU A 337 46.01 -133.09 55.12
C LEU A 337 45.00 -132.17 54.37
N GLY A 338 45.57 -131.24 53.58
CA GLY A 338 44.89 -130.46 52.52
C GLY A 338 43.99 -129.33 53.03
N GLY A 339 43.71 -128.25 52.30
CA GLY A 339 44.12 -127.76 50.96
C GLY A 339 43.35 -126.46 50.68
N SER A 340 43.93 -125.41 50.07
CA SER A 340 43.94 -125.19 48.61
C SER A 340 42.51 -125.05 48.00
N THR A 341 42.09 -124.00 47.27
CA THR A 341 42.76 -122.75 46.79
C THR A 341 41.74 -121.83 46.07
N TYR A 342 41.96 -120.51 46.07
CA TYR A 342 41.51 -119.52 45.05
C TYR A 342 39.98 -119.26 44.92
N GLY A 343 39.50 -118.15 44.33
CA GLY A 343 40.18 -116.93 43.86
C GLY A 343 39.40 -116.16 42.77
N ARG A 344 39.93 -115.00 42.32
CA ARG A 344 39.41 -114.07 41.28
C ARG A 344 38.16 -113.24 41.68
N THR A 345 38.12 -111.90 41.57
CA THR A 345 38.29 -110.92 40.45
C THR A 345 37.15 -111.01 39.41
N THR A 346 36.65 -109.94 38.76
CA THR A 346 37.30 -108.75 38.12
C THR A 346 36.30 -107.59 37.85
N GLN A 347 36.77 -106.33 37.77
CA GLN A 347 36.37 -105.29 36.76
C GLN A 347 34.88 -104.84 36.72
N ASP A 348 34.39 -103.83 35.99
CA ASP A 348 34.84 -102.45 35.58
C ASP A 348 33.50 -101.62 35.49
N ASP A 349 33.33 -100.36 35.06
CA ASP A 349 34.08 -99.34 34.27
C ASP A 349 33.67 -97.93 34.81
N GLY A 350 33.78 -96.72 34.22
CA GLY A 350 34.21 -96.24 32.90
C GLY A 350 33.18 -95.32 32.23
N GLY A 351 33.41 -94.01 32.13
CA GLY A 351 32.50 -93.10 31.41
C GLY A 351 32.72 -91.59 31.60
N GLN A 352 33.01 -90.88 30.52
CA GLN A 352 33.03 -89.42 30.42
C GLN A 352 31.92 -88.95 29.45
N HIS A 353 31.60 -87.65 29.42
CA HIS A 353 31.29 -86.99 28.15
C HIS A 353 31.52 -85.47 28.19
N THR A 354 31.96 -84.93 27.06
CA THR A 354 32.15 -83.50 26.75
C THR A 354 31.35 -83.14 25.49
N GLY A 355 31.12 -81.85 25.22
CA GLY A 355 30.53 -81.39 23.96
C GLY A 355 30.19 -79.89 23.94
N CYS A 356 30.62 -79.19 22.88
CA CYS A 356 30.35 -77.78 22.61
C CYS A 356 30.07 -77.58 21.11
N GLU A 357 29.12 -76.73 20.74
CA GLU A 357 28.91 -76.08 19.41
C GLU A 357 28.20 -74.72 19.70
N ALA A 358 28.51 -73.55 19.13
CA ALA A 358 28.75 -73.13 17.73
C ALA A 358 27.44 -73.14 16.90
N ALA A 359 27.09 -72.22 15.98
CA ALA A 359 27.68 -70.99 15.40
C ALA A 359 26.53 -70.17 14.67
N ILE A 360 26.63 -69.04 13.91
CA ILE A 360 27.67 -68.03 13.55
C ILE A 360 27.00 -66.76 12.88
N ILE A 361 27.62 -65.56 12.93
CA ILE A 361 27.42 -64.36 12.03
C ILE A 361 26.03 -63.63 12.02
N GLY A 362 25.90 -62.30 11.80
CA GLY A 362 26.88 -61.21 11.58
C GLY A 362 26.26 -59.85 11.19
N ILE A 363 27.07 -58.87 10.72
CA ILE A 363 26.69 -57.44 10.51
C ILE A 363 27.20 -56.87 9.16
N PRO A 364 26.36 -56.12 8.41
CA PRO A 364 26.76 -54.87 7.71
C PRO A 364 25.90 -53.65 8.17
N LYS A 365 26.35 -52.38 8.27
CA LYS A 365 26.86 -51.41 7.25
C LYS A 365 25.80 -51.02 6.17
N LYS A 366 25.59 -49.75 5.75
CA LYS A 366 26.07 -48.40 6.16
C LYS A 366 25.30 -47.28 5.37
N ILE A 367 25.43 -46.00 5.76
CA ILE A 367 25.36 -44.74 4.94
C ILE A 367 23.99 -44.02 4.62
N SER A 368 23.96 -42.72 5.02
CA SER A 368 23.27 -41.49 4.53
C SER A 368 21.81 -41.39 4.03
N SER A 369 21.09 -40.38 4.52
CA SER A 369 20.81 -39.12 3.78
C SER A 369 20.22 -38.02 4.71
N GLU A 370 20.19 -36.76 4.26
CA GLU A 370 19.68 -35.59 4.99
C GLU A 370 18.17 -35.35 4.77
N VAL A 371 17.52 -34.60 5.66
CA VAL A 371 16.65 -33.42 5.35
C VAL A 371 16.17 -32.74 6.65
N ILE A 372 15.89 -31.44 6.58
CA ILE A 372 15.66 -30.52 7.71
C ILE A 372 14.16 -30.39 8.06
N PRO A 373 13.76 -30.35 9.36
CA PRO A 373 12.38 -30.06 9.79
C PRO A 373 12.04 -28.56 9.74
N ARG A 374 10.75 -28.24 9.62
CA ARG A 374 10.23 -26.85 9.53
C ARG A 374 9.51 -26.38 10.80
N ASP A 375 9.47 -25.05 10.92
CA ASP A 375 8.54 -24.19 11.65
C ASP A 375 8.40 -24.42 13.18
N SER A 376 8.94 -23.60 14.09
CA SER A 376 9.31 -22.15 14.18
C SER A 376 8.30 -21.27 14.96
N MET A 377 8.66 -20.91 16.20
CA MET A 377 8.19 -19.71 16.90
C MET A 377 9.09 -19.40 18.13
N ILE A 378 9.02 -18.16 18.63
CA ILE A 378 9.61 -17.62 19.89
C ILE A 378 11.07 -17.08 19.84
N VAL A 379 11.13 -15.73 19.76
CA VAL A 379 11.95 -14.77 20.55
C VAL A 379 13.42 -15.05 20.92
N PHE A 380 14.27 -14.12 20.47
CA PHE A 380 15.41 -13.53 21.21
C PHE A 380 15.24 -12.01 21.08
N ASP A 381 15.30 -11.15 22.10
CA ASP A 381 16.34 -10.91 23.12
C ASP A 381 17.70 -10.49 22.52
N LEU A 382 18.04 -9.21 22.71
CA LEU A 382 19.26 -8.57 22.24
C LEU A 382 19.95 -7.83 23.40
N SER A 383 20.38 -8.59 24.42
CA SER A 383 21.16 -8.06 25.54
C SER A 383 22.56 -8.69 25.68
N LYS A 384 23.41 -8.55 24.65
CA LYS A 384 24.90 -8.53 24.71
C LYS A 384 25.56 -8.53 23.31
N SER A 385 26.24 -7.44 22.98
CA SER A 385 27.40 -7.44 22.05
C SER A 385 28.27 -6.22 22.37
N SER A 386 29.52 -6.44 22.78
CA SER A 386 30.43 -5.40 23.24
C SER A 386 31.51 -5.08 22.20
N GLN A 387 31.65 -3.79 21.88
CA GLN A 387 32.88 -3.09 21.45
C GLN A 387 33.89 -3.83 20.54
N THR A 388 33.84 -3.50 19.24
CA THR A 388 34.92 -3.29 18.25
C THR A 388 34.26 -3.21 16.86
N ASP A 389 34.45 -2.21 15.99
CA ASP A 389 35.34 -1.04 16.02
C ASP A 389 34.56 0.24 15.61
N ASP A 390 34.48 1.23 16.51
CA ASP A 390 33.77 2.51 16.28
C ASP A 390 34.77 3.68 16.09
N GLN A 391 35.39 3.81 14.90
CA GLN A 391 36.24 5.00 14.64
C GLN A 391 36.38 5.51 13.19
N GLU A 392 35.52 5.11 12.24
CA GLU A 392 35.57 5.65 10.86
C GLU A 392 34.20 5.96 10.21
N LEU A 393 33.13 6.10 11.02
CA LEU A 393 31.74 6.23 10.54
C LEU A 393 30.91 7.36 11.17
N ALA A 394 31.57 8.34 11.82
CA ALA A 394 30.91 9.39 12.61
C ALA A 394 30.66 10.73 11.88
N ASP A 395 31.41 11.06 10.83
CA ASP A 395 31.39 12.40 10.18
C ASP A 395 30.30 12.57 9.10
N GLY A 396 29.26 11.73 9.12
CA GLY A 396 28.27 11.63 8.02
C GLY A 396 26.91 12.31 8.25
N PHE A 397 26.48 12.54 9.49
CA PHE A 397 25.09 12.84 9.83
C PHE A 397 24.91 14.12 10.67
N GLN A 398 25.16 15.27 10.05
CA GLN A 398 24.78 16.56 10.61
C GLN A 398 23.31 16.86 10.29
N GLN A 399 22.42 16.78 11.28
CA GLN A 399 21.00 17.13 11.12
C GLN A 399 20.81 18.65 11.15
N ASP A 400 20.87 19.30 9.99
CA ASP A 400 20.41 20.68 9.86
C ASP A 400 18.90 20.78 10.07
N ILE A 401 18.47 21.70 10.93
CA ILE A 401 17.07 21.87 11.33
C ILE A 401 16.30 22.68 10.28
N SER A 402 16.26 22.20 9.04
CA SER A 402 15.34 22.71 8.01
C SER A 402 15.04 21.72 6.88
N THR A 403 13.75 21.46 6.66
CA THR A 403 13.16 20.68 5.54
C THR A 403 13.49 19.18 5.45
N CYS A 404 12.47 18.38 5.12
CA CYS A 404 12.55 16.92 5.00
C CYS A 404 12.93 16.47 3.58
N TYR A 405 14.21 16.61 3.21
CA TYR A 405 14.76 16.07 1.95
C TYR A 405 15.90 15.09 2.24
N THR A 406 15.79 13.86 1.71
CA THR A 406 16.88 12.89 1.73
C THR A 406 17.99 13.34 0.77
N SER A 407 19.25 13.23 1.21
CA SER A 407 20.38 13.61 0.37
C SER A 407 20.52 12.69 -0.85
N ASN A 408 21.11 13.19 -1.93
CA ASN A 408 21.42 12.38 -3.11
C ASN A 408 22.32 11.17 -2.79
N ARG A 409 23.16 11.26 -1.74
CA ARG A 409 24.01 10.17 -1.25
C ARG A 409 23.18 9.08 -0.59
N SER A 410 22.31 9.48 0.35
CA SER A 410 21.37 8.59 1.03
C SER A 410 20.41 7.88 0.07
N LEU A 411 19.99 8.55 -1.01
CA LEU A 411 19.18 7.94 -2.06
C LEU A 411 19.94 6.86 -2.85
N GLY A 412 21.26 7.03 -3.07
CA GLY A 412 22.11 6.01 -3.68
C GLY A 412 22.20 4.72 -2.85
N GLU A 413 22.36 4.87 -1.54
CA GLU A 413 22.41 3.76 -0.57
C GLU A 413 21.04 3.06 -0.43
N ILE A 414 19.93 3.81 -0.42
CA ILE A 414 18.58 3.22 -0.43
C ILE A 414 18.32 2.43 -1.73
N CYS A 415 18.84 2.91 -2.88
CA CYS A 415 18.71 2.20 -4.15
C CYS A 415 19.51 0.90 -4.22
N SER A 416 20.63 0.76 -3.50
CA SER A 416 21.42 -0.48 -3.52
C SER A 416 20.76 -1.60 -2.71
N PHE A 417 20.12 -1.27 -1.58
CA PHE A 417 19.43 -2.24 -0.70
C PHE A 417 18.02 -2.65 -1.17
N PHE A 418 17.27 -1.81 -1.90
CA PHE A 418 15.83 -2.04 -2.19
C PHE A 418 15.48 -2.04 -3.69
N GLN A 419 16.31 -2.68 -4.51
CA GLN A 419 16.29 -2.61 -5.99
C GLN A 419 14.90 -2.82 -6.63
N ASP A 420 14.08 -3.75 -6.10
CA ASP A 420 12.80 -4.19 -6.69
C ASP A 420 11.54 -3.52 -6.08
N ARG A 421 11.67 -2.49 -5.23
CA ARG A 421 10.50 -1.86 -4.56
C ARG A 421 10.38 -0.34 -4.74
N ILE A 422 10.99 0.23 -5.78
CA ILE A 422 10.99 1.68 -6.03
C ILE A 422 10.07 2.03 -7.22
N ILE A 423 9.01 2.81 -6.94
CA ILE A 423 7.89 3.09 -7.88
C ILE A 423 8.24 4.16 -8.95
N SER A 424 9.29 4.96 -8.76
CA SER A 424 9.83 5.87 -9.78
C SER A 424 11.35 5.97 -9.70
N LYS A 425 12.04 5.94 -10.84
CA LYS A 425 13.50 6.07 -10.94
C LYS A 425 13.98 7.46 -11.41
N ASN A 426 13.07 8.41 -11.64
CA ASN A 426 13.40 9.75 -12.14
C ASN A 426 13.19 10.83 -11.06
N PRO A 427 14.09 11.82 -10.95
CA PRO A 427 13.94 12.95 -10.02
C PRO A 427 12.80 13.88 -10.47
N TRP A 428 12.09 14.45 -9.49
CA TRP A 428 11.10 15.50 -9.74
C TRP A 428 11.77 16.82 -10.14
N PRO A 429 11.21 17.59 -11.11
CA PRO A 429 11.76 18.89 -11.47
C PRO A 429 11.57 19.92 -10.34
N PRO A 430 12.55 20.81 -10.08
CA PRO A 430 12.45 21.81 -9.04
C PRO A 430 11.39 22.88 -9.37
N ARG A 431 10.58 23.28 -8.38
CA ARG A 431 9.56 24.31 -8.54
C ARG A 431 10.16 25.72 -8.45
N PHE A 432 10.15 26.42 -9.60
CA PHE A 432 10.39 27.87 -9.78
C PHE A 432 11.80 28.42 -9.44
N PRO A 433 12.22 29.51 -10.13
CA PRO A 433 13.48 30.19 -9.82
C PRO A 433 13.38 31.02 -8.53
N LYS A 434 14.51 31.16 -7.84
CA LYS A 434 14.63 31.91 -6.57
C LYS A 434 14.20 33.37 -6.75
N GLN A 435 13.22 33.82 -5.96
CA GLN A 435 13.02 35.25 -5.75
C GLN A 435 14.16 35.79 -4.88
N THR A 436 14.77 36.91 -5.28
CA THR A 436 15.74 37.63 -4.45
C THR A 436 15.01 38.32 -3.29
N PRO A 437 15.53 38.26 -2.05
CA PRO A 437 14.95 39.00 -0.94
C PRO A 437 15.04 40.51 -1.18
N PRO A 438 14.05 41.31 -0.73
CA PRO A 438 14.08 42.76 -0.87
C PRO A 438 15.22 43.36 -0.04
N GLN A 439 16.01 44.24 -0.65
CA GLN A 439 17.02 45.02 0.07
C GLN A 439 16.31 46.07 0.93
N ILE A 440 16.37 45.92 2.25
CA ILE A 440 15.93 46.94 3.20
C ILE A 440 17.02 48.00 3.31
N ALA A 441 16.92 49.05 2.50
CA ALA A 441 17.79 50.22 2.61
C ALA A 441 17.31 51.12 3.76
N PHE A 442 18.10 51.22 4.82
CA PHE A 442 17.93 52.27 5.83
C PHE A 442 18.46 53.59 5.28
N TYR A 443 17.57 54.53 4.99
CA TYR A 443 17.95 55.95 4.86
C TYR A 443 17.98 56.57 6.26
N GLN A 444 19.16 57.04 6.67
CA GLN A 444 19.29 58.06 7.71
C GLN A 444 19.44 59.40 7.00
N ASP A 445 18.39 60.21 7.02
CA ASP A 445 18.47 61.59 6.52
C ASP A 445 19.00 62.53 7.64
N PHE A 446 19.76 63.53 7.23
CA PHE A 446 20.39 64.58 8.04
C PHE A 446 20.15 65.93 7.36
#